data_AF-A0A4R3PYT9-F1
#
_entry.id   AF-A0A4R3PYT9-F1
#
_cell.length_a   1.000
_cell.length_b   1.000
_cell.length_c   1.000
_cell.angle_alpha   90.00
_cell.angle_beta   90.00
_cell.angle_gamma   90.00
#
_symmetry.space_group_name_H-M   'P 1'
#
loop_
_entity.id
_entity.type
_entity.pdbx_description
1 polymer ?
#
loop_
_entity_poly.entity_id
_entity_poly.type
_entity_poly.pdbx_seq_one_letter_code
_entity_poly.pdbx_strand_id
1 'polypeptide(L)'
;MTKTLCIIGAGPKAAAIVARAGVLAELGHAVPEITAIEKSDIGAAWSGTYGLSNGYLTLCSPAEKDVGFPYYETSSANGDSIARRMFGRKRFGFRPTH
;
A
#
# COMPACT_ATOMS: atom_id res chain seq x y z
N MET A 1 -21.14 0.16 12.29
CA MET A 1 -19.87 0.76 12.76
C MET A 1 -18.79 0.48 11.73
N THR A 2 -18.00 1.49 11.37
CA THR A 2 -16.79 1.29 10.56
C THR A 2 -15.72 0.64 11.44
N LYS A 3 -15.08 -0.41 10.95
CA LYS A 3 -13.96 -1.04 11.66
C LYS A 3 -12.71 -0.16 11.51
N THR A 4 -11.85 -0.14 12.50
CA THR A 4 -10.55 0.54 12.42
C THR A 4 -9.44 -0.48 12.29
N LEU A 5 -8.48 -0.24 11.39
CA LEU A 5 -7.29 -1.04 11.16
C LEU A 5 -6.04 -0.20 11.47
N CYS A 6 -5.39 -0.53 12.58
CA CYS A 6 -4.08 0.03 12.92
C CYS A 6 -2.96 -0.86 12.35
N ILE A 7 -2.00 -0.24 11.65
CA ILE A 7 -0.84 -0.91 11.08
C ILE A 7 0.41 -0.35 11.75
N ILE A 8 1.25 -1.23 12.31
CA ILE A 8 2.54 -0.83 12.88
C ILE A 8 3.60 -0.94 11.78
N GLY A 9 4.20 0.20 11.44
CA GLY A 9 5.18 0.40 10.38
C GLY A 9 4.55 0.92 9.09
N ALA A 10 5.15 1.96 8.50
CA ALA A 10 4.73 2.55 7.22
C ALA A 10 5.60 2.05 6.06
N GLY A 11 5.76 0.72 5.97
CA GLY A 11 6.50 0.04 4.91
C GLY A 11 5.61 -0.38 3.71
N PRO A 12 6.14 -1.22 2.79
CA PRO A 12 5.41 -1.65 1.60
C PRO A 12 4.10 -2.39 1.89
N LYS A 13 4.00 -3.09 3.03
CA LYS A 13 2.76 -3.77 3.45
C LYS A 13 1.66 -2.77 3.77
N ALA A 14 1.97 -1.73 4.54
CA ALA A 14 1.03 -0.67 4.86
C ALA A 14 0.59 0.07 3.58
N ALA A 15 1.54 0.38 2.71
CA ALA A 15 1.27 1.00 1.43
C ALA A 15 0.33 0.16 0.54
N ALA A 16 0.54 -1.16 0.45
CA ALA A 16 -0.33 -2.07 -0.30
C ALA A 16 -1.77 -2.12 0.25
N ILE A 17 -1.93 -2.16 1.57
CA ILE A 17 -3.23 -2.17 2.21
C ILE A 17 -3.98 -0.86 1.95
N VAL A 18 -3.32 0.29 2.15
CA VAL A 18 -3.91 1.63 1.92
C VAL A 18 -4.23 1.83 0.43
N ALA A 19 -3.35 1.40 -0.46
CA ALA A 19 -3.57 1.45 -1.91
C ALA A 19 -4.84 0.70 -2.33
N ARG A 20 -5.01 -0.54 -1.86
CA ARG A 20 -6.18 -1.36 -2.16
C ARG A 20 -7.45 -0.80 -1.52
N ALA A 21 -7.37 -0.32 -0.29
CA ALA A 21 -8.50 0.33 0.38
C ALA A 21 -8.95 1.59 -0.37
N GLY A 22 -8.03 2.41 -0.87
CA GLY A 22 -8.36 3.58 -1.68
C GLY A 22 -9.13 3.21 -2.95
N VAL A 23 -8.69 2.17 -3.66
CA VAL A 23 -9.39 1.67 -4.85
C VAL A 23 -10.76 1.06 -4.49
N LEU A 24 -10.85 0.29 -3.40
CA LEU A 24 -12.12 -0.26 -2.92
C LEU A 24 -13.13 0.85 -2.57
N ALA A 25 -12.69 1.89 -1.89
CA ALA A 25 -13.52 3.04 -1.55
C ALA A 25 -14.01 3.80 -2.79
N GLU A 26 -13.14 4.02 -3.77
CA GLU A 26 -13.49 4.63 -5.07
C GLU A 26 -14.54 3.82 -5.84
N LEU A 27 -14.53 2.49 -5.69
CA LEU A 27 -15.50 1.57 -6.26
C LEU A 27 -16.78 1.43 -5.39
N GLY A 28 -16.91 2.22 -4.32
CA GLY A 28 -18.10 2.24 -3.46
C GLY A 28 -18.15 1.11 -2.42
N HIS A 29 -17.08 0.33 -2.25
CA HIS A 29 -17.02 -0.68 -1.19
C HIS A 29 -16.77 -0.04 0.17
N ALA A 30 -17.38 -0.61 1.21
CA ALA A 30 -17.07 -0.26 2.58
C ALA A 30 -15.63 -0.67 2.93
N VAL A 31 -14.83 0.29 3.36
CA VAL A 31 -13.45 0.08 3.82
C VAL A 31 -13.31 0.49 5.29
N PRO A 32 -12.42 -0.15 6.06
CA PRO A 32 -12.12 0.29 7.41
C PRO A 32 -11.41 1.66 7.38
N GLU A 33 -11.43 2.35 8.53
CA GLU A 33 -10.53 3.46 8.78
C GLU A 33 -9.13 2.91 9.01
N ILE A 34 -8.13 3.33 8.23
CA ILE A 34 -6.78 2.75 8.25
C ILE A 34 -5.80 3.81 8.74
N THR A 35 -5.07 3.50 9.80
CA THR A 35 -3.97 4.33 10.32
C THR A 35 -2.69 3.51 10.35
N ALA A 36 -1.64 3.99 9.69
CA ALA A 36 -0.31 3.39 9.78
C ALA A 36 0.57 4.26 10.67
N ILE A 37 1.16 3.67 11.69
CA ILE A 37 2.02 4.35 12.66
C ILE A 37 3.46 3.94 12.38
N GLU A 38 4.31 4.91 12.09
CA GLU A 38 5.73 4.72 11.83
C GLU A 38 6.55 5.59 12.79
N LYS A 39 7.63 5.03 13.33
CA LYS A 39 8.50 5.73 14.26
C LYS A 39 9.41 6.73 13.53
N SER A 40 9.87 6.33 12.35
CA SER A 40 10.83 7.06 11.54
C SER A 40 10.13 7.72 10.35
N ASP A 41 10.46 7.30 9.12
CA ASP A 41 9.88 7.78 7.88
C ASP A 41 9.14 6.65 7.14
N ILE A 42 8.23 7.02 6.25
CA ILE A 42 7.60 6.07 5.33
C ILE A 42 8.69 5.37 4.51
N GLY A 43 8.71 4.04 4.52
CA GLY A 43 9.74 3.27 3.84
C GLY A 43 11.14 3.39 4.46
N ALA A 44 11.26 3.78 5.73
CA ALA A 44 12.53 3.94 6.46
C ALA A 44 13.52 2.79 6.25
N ALA A 45 13.04 1.55 6.19
CA ALA A 45 13.89 0.38 5.98
C ALA A 45 14.70 0.39 4.65
N TRP A 46 14.27 1.17 3.65
CA TRP A 46 14.92 1.26 2.34
C TRP A 46 15.71 2.56 2.15
N SER A 47 15.52 3.55 3.02
CA SER A 47 16.13 4.89 2.92
C SER A 47 17.65 4.90 3.11
N GLY A 48 18.22 3.90 3.78
CA GLY A 48 19.64 3.87 4.14
C GLY A 48 19.98 4.55 5.48
N THR A 49 19.07 5.32 6.07
CA THR A 49 19.34 6.12 7.27
C THR A 49 19.07 5.38 8.59
N TYR A 50 18.35 4.26 8.54
CA TYR A 50 17.89 3.52 9.73
C TYR A 50 18.49 2.12 9.87
N GLY A 51 19.68 1.88 9.30
CA GLY A 51 20.53 0.72 9.61
C GLY A 51 20.17 -0.62 8.94
N LEU A 52 19.15 -0.66 8.07
CA LEU A 52 18.73 -1.88 7.36
C LEU A 52 19.28 -1.99 5.93
N SER A 53 19.69 -0.87 5.34
CA SER A 53 20.33 -0.80 4.03
C SER A 53 21.29 0.39 4.05
N ASN A 54 22.13 0.54 3.04
CA ASN A 54 22.86 1.78 2.76
C ASN A 54 22.10 2.70 1.79
N GLY A 55 20.90 2.29 1.33
CA GLY A 55 20.07 3.05 0.38
C GLY A 55 20.47 2.89 -1.10
N TYR A 56 21.62 2.27 -1.37
CA TYR A 56 22.16 2.08 -2.72
C TYR A 56 22.13 0.62 -3.19
N LEU A 57 21.73 -0.31 -2.32
CA LEU A 57 21.56 -1.71 -2.70
C LEU A 57 20.37 -1.89 -3.64
N THR A 58 20.56 -2.70 -4.67
CA THR A 58 19.50 -3.12 -5.58
C THR A 58 18.50 -4.02 -4.86
N LEU A 59 17.22 -3.91 -5.25
CA LEU A 59 16.18 -4.81 -4.77
C LEU A 59 16.47 -6.25 -5.24
N CYS A 60 16.27 -7.22 -4.35
CA CYS A 60 16.34 -8.65 -4.70
C CYS A 60 15.14 -9.11 -5.54
N SER A 61 14.12 -8.27 -5.66
CA SER A 61 12.94 -8.49 -6.49
C SER A 61 12.86 -7.44 -7.59
N PRO A 62 12.31 -7.79 -8.77
CA PRO A 62 12.00 -6.80 -9.80
C PRO A 62 11.07 -5.70 -9.27
N ALA A 63 11.24 -4.47 -9.76
CA ALA A 63 10.45 -3.31 -9.31
C ALA A 63 8.96 -3.46 -9.65
N GLU A 64 8.61 -4.28 -10.64
CA GLU A 64 7.26 -4.65 -11.02
C GLU A 64 6.51 -5.36 -9.88
N LYS A 65 7.22 -5.98 -8.93
CA LYS A 65 6.64 -6.52 -7.69
C LYS A 65 6.37 -5.40 -6.68
N ASP A 66 5.57 -4.43 -7.12
CA ASP A 66 5.16 -3.27 -6.35
C ASP A 66 3.99 -3.60 -5.39
N VAL A 67 3.34 -2.56 -4.89
CA VAL A 67 2.24 -2.66 -3.91
C VAL A 67 0.95 -3.30 -4.45
N GLY A 68 0.78 -3.41 -5.76
CA GLY A 68 -0.40 -3.97 -6.41
C GLY A 68 -0.17 -5.29 -7.15
N PHE A 69 1.09 -5.68 -7.34
CA PHE A 69 1.47 -6.97 -7.91
C PHE A 69 0.78 -8.13 -7.17
N PRO A 70 0.27 -9.17 -7.86
CA PRO A 70 0.42 -9.50 -9.29
C PRO A 70 -0.57 -8.83 -10.24
N TYR A 71 -1.35 -7.84 -9.80
CA TYR A 71 -2.44 -7.25 -10.60
C TYR A 71 -3.35 -8.31 -11.24
N TYR A 72 -3.62 -9.36 -10.47
CA TYR A 72 -4.48 -10.47 -10.83
C TYR A 72 -5.48 -10.70 -9.70
N GLU A 73 -6.69 -11.12 -10.05
CA GLU A 73 -7.74 -11.40 -9.08
C GLU A 73 -8.47 -12.70 -9.41
N THR A 74 -8.67 -13.52 -8.39
CA THR A 74 -9.41 -14.79 -8.47
C THR A 74 -10.93 -14.58 -8.33
N SER A 75 -11.36 -13.42 -7.83
CA SER A 75 -12.77 -13.08 -7.62
C SER A 75 -12.97 -11.58 -7.78
N SER A 76 -13.83 -11.17 -8.70
CA SER A 76 -14.32 -9.80 -8.83
C SER A 76 -15.70 -9.71 -8.18
N ALA A 77 -15.81 -8.95 -7.09
CA ALA A 77 -17.07 -8.86 -6.36
C ALA A 77 -18.15 -8.08 -7.12
N ASN A 78 -17.80 -7.28 -8.14
CA ASN A 78 -18.73 -6.30 -8.76
C ASN A 78 -18.45 -5.99 -10.24
N GLY A 79 -17.78 -6.87 -11.00
CA GLY A 79 -17.52 -6.67 -12.43
C GLY A 79 -16.44 -5.62 -12.76
N ASP A 80 -16.20 -4.65 -11.89
CA ASP A 80 -15.04 -3.74 -11.97
C ASP A 80 -13.79 -4.38 -11.35
N SER A 81 -12.75 -4.50 -12.17
CA SER A 81 -11.49 -5.12 -11.79
C SER A 81 -10.69 -4.21 -10.86
N ILE A 82 -10.59 -4.60 -9.58
CA ILE A 82 -9.78 -3.90 -8.56
C ILE A 82 -8.32 -3.92 -9.01
N ALA A 83 -7.84 -5.07 -9.48
CA ALA A 83 -6.50 -5.24 -9.99
C ALA A 83 -6.19 -4.29 -11.15
N ARG A 84 -7.09 -4.17 -12.14
CA ARG A 84 -6.93 -3.24 -13.27
C ARG A 84 -6.94 -1.79 -12.82
N ARG A 85 -7.79 -1.44 -11.84
CA ARG A 85 -7.84 -0.07 -11.29
C ARG A 85 -6.58 0.27 -10.51
N MET A 86 -6.04 -0.68 -9.74
CA MET A 86 -4.73 -0.53 -9.08
C MET A 86 -3.62 -0.36 -10.12
N PHE A 87 -3.58 -1.17 -11.18
CA PHE A 87 -2.56 -1.08 -12.23
C PHE A 87 -2.59 0.26 -12.98
N GLY A 88 -3.78 0.80 -13.25
CA GLY A 88 -3.95 2.10 -13.90
C GLY A 88 -3.55 3.30 -13.03
N ARG A 89 -3.28 3.11 -11.73
CA ARG A 89 -3.00 4.19 -10.78
C ARG A 89 -1.50 4.40 -10.59
N LYS A 90 -1.01 5.57 -10.99
CA LYS A 90 0.42 5.94 -10.89
C LYS A 90 0.87 6.45 -9.51
N ARG A 91 -0.07 6.78 -8.60
CA ARG A 91 0.22 7.28 -7.25
C ARG A 91 -0.83 6.80 -6.25
N PHE A 92 -0.37 6.14 -5.20
CA PHE A 92 -1.17 5.84 -4.00
C PHE A 92 -0.79 6.87 -2.94
N GLY A 93 -1.68 7.84 -2.71
CA GLY A 93 -1.41 8.95 -1.80
C GLY A 93 -1.50 8.48 -0.36
N PHE A 94 -0.43 8.63 0.41
CA PHE A 94 -0.48 8.62 1.87
C PHE A 94 -0.87 10.03 2.32
N ARG A 95 -1.94 10.19 3.10
CA ARG A 95 -2.19 11.43 3.82
C ARG A 95 -1.58 11.26 5.21
N PRO A 96 -0.47 11.93 5.54
CA PRO A 96 0.01 11.94 6.90
C PRO A 96 -1.03 12.66 7.76
N THR A 97 -1.56 11.95 8.76
CA THR A 97 -2.32 12.54 9.85
C THR A 97 -1.31 12.96 10.92
N HIS A 98 -1.18 14.27 11.13
CA HIS A 98 -0.43 14.84 12.26
C HIS A 98 -1.11 14.53 13.59
#